data_AF-A0A7J6FAT3-F1
#
_entry.id   AF-A0A7J6FAT3-F1
#
_cell.length_a   1.000
_cell.length_b   1.000
_cell.length_c   1.000
_cell.angle_alpha   90.00
_cell.angle_beta   90.00
_cell.angle_gamma   90.00
#
_symmetry.space_group_name_H-M   'P 1'
#
loop_
_entity.id
_entity.type
_entity.pdbx_description
1 polymer ?
#
loop_
_entity_poly.entity_id
_entity_poly.type
_entity_poly.pdbx_seq_one_letter_code
_entity_poly.pdbx_strand_id
1 'polypeptide(L)'
;MESILVSQTVINAISVSQIGFVPKVVDDASDCLGADHHFSLFKTKFGKSYASQEEHDYRFEVFKANLRRARRHQRLDPSANHGVTRFSDLTPAEFRRTFLGLWSRLRPPL
;
A
#
# COMPACT_ATOMS: atom_id res chain seq x y z
N MET A 1 37.56 38.96 -19.43
CA MET A 1 36.56 37.90 -19.61
C MET A 1 36.81 36.87 -18.54
N GLU A 2 36.35 37.14 -17.32
CA GLU A 2 36.66 36.35 -16.14
C GLU A 2 35.36 36.17 -15.35
N SER A 3 34.85 34.95 -15.22
CA SER A 3 33.70 34.66 -14.36
C SER A 3 33.74 33.22 -13.85
N ILE A 4 34.49 33.01 -12.77
CA ILE A 4 34.25 31.94 -11.80
C ILE A 4 34.31 32.61 -10.43
N LEU A 5 33.15 32.80 -9.79
CA LEU A 5 33.05 33.37 -8.45
C LEU A 5 32.27 32.43 -7.52
N VAL A 6 33.03 31.77 -6.65
CA VAL A 6 32.89 31.65 -5.18
C VAL A 6 31.77 30.79 -4.56
N SER A 7 32.25 29.97 -3.63
CA SER A 7 31.60 29.13 -2.63
C SER A 7 30.61 29.79 -1.64
N GLN A 8 29.76 28.90 -1.10
CA GLN A 8 29.20 28.84 0.27
C GLN A 8 28.03 29.75 0.71
N THR A 9 27.22 29.16 1.62
CA THR A 9 26.15 29.73 2.49
C THR A 9 24.75 29.58 1.89
N VAL A 10 23.85 28.74 2.44
CA VAL A 10 23.18 28.94 3.74
C VAL A 10 22.67 27.61 4.32
N ILE A 11 23.04 27.33 5.56
CA ILE A 11 22.24 26.49 6.47
C ILE A 11 21.42 27.45 7.33
N ASN A 12 20.19 27.02 7.65
CA ASN A 12 19.37 27.42 8.80
C ASN A 12 18.32 28.52 8.60
N ALA A 13 17.07 28.07 8.45
CA ALA A 13 15.93 28.73 9.06
C ALA A 13 14.90 27.66 9.44
N ILE A 14 15.06 27.09 10.63
CA ILE A 14 13.96 26.39 11.29
C ILE A 14 12.93 27.47 11.66
N SER A 15 11.90 27.65 10.83
CA SER A 15 10.72 28.41 11.21
C SER A 15 9.84 27.51 12.08
N VAL A 16 10.07 27.56 13.39
CA VAL A 16 9.22 26.95 14.42
C VAL A 16 7.97 27.81 14.60
N SER A 17 7.12 27.88 13.58
CA SER A 17 5.79 28.48 13.71
C SER A 17 4.83 27.91 12.66
N GLN A 18 4.72 26.58 12.67
CA GLN A 18 3.48 25.90 12.33
C GLN A 18 3.43 24.57 13.09
N ILE A 19 3.37 24.70 14.42
CA ILE A 19 2.68 23.72 15.26
C ILE A 19 1.19 23.85 14.90
N GLY A 20 0.85 23.34 13.74
CA GLY A 20 -0.42 22.68 13.51
C GLY A 20 -0.01 21.24 13.29
N PHE A 21 -0.11 20.41 14.33
CA PHE A 21 -0.55 19.05 14.08
C PHE A 21 -1.89 19.22 13.38
N VAL A 22 -1.86 19.39 12.06
CA VAL A 22 -3.01 19.07 11.24
C VAL A 22 -3.08 17.58 11.49
N PRO A 23 -4.06 17.08 12.26
CA PRO A 23 -4.42 15.71 12.01
C PRO A 23 -4.76 15.77 10.52
N LYS A 24 -3.92 15.16 9.67
CA LYS A 24 -4.44 14.65 8.42
C LYS A 24 -5.49 13.64 8.90
N VAL A 25 -6.67 14.16 9.22
CA VAL A 25 -7.94 13.52 9.00
C VAL A 25 -7.88 13.32 7.49
N VAL A 26 -7.19 12.25 7.12
CA VAL A 26 -7.17 11.75 5.76
C VAL A 26 -8.62 11.43 5.55
N ASP A 27 -9.30 12.27 4.78
CA ASP A 27 -10.69 12.09 4.44
C ASP A 27 -10.86 10.68 3.87
N ASP A 28 -11.31 9.75 4.72
CA ASP A 28 -11.56 8.34 4.41
C ASP A 28 -12.64 8.18 3.33
N ALA A 29 -13.28 9.28 2.89
CA ALA A 29 -14.32 9.33 1.87
C ALA A 29 -13.81 9.57 0.43
N SER A 30 -12.61 10.12 0.24
CA SER A 30 -12.05 10.35 -1.12
C SER A 30 -11.37 9.09 -1.70
N ASP A 31 -11.03 8.13 -0.84
CA ASP A 31 -10.34 6.89 -1.23
C ASP A 31 -11.27 5.87 -1.88
N CYS A 32 -12.60 6.04 -1.76
CA CYS A 32 -13.62 5.18 -2.38
C CYS A 32 -13.53 5.24 -3.90
N LEU A 33 -13.57 6.47 -4.46
CA LEU A 33 -13.55 6.71 -5.91
C LEU A 33 -12.22 6.26 -6.55
N GLY A 34 -11.13 6.33 -5.79
CA GLY A 34 -9.83 5.81 -6.22
C GLY A 34 -9.74 4.28 -6.15
N ALA A 35 -10.32 3.66 -5.11
CA ALA A 35 -10.25 2.22 -4.90
C ALA A 35 -10.92 1.44 -6.03
N ASP A 36 -12.10 1.87 -6.49
CA ASP A 36 -12.80 1.24 -7.62
C ASP A 36 -11.97 1.25 -8.91
N HIS A 37 -11.37 2.40 -9.23
CA HIS A 37 -10.49 2.53 -10.39
C HIS A 37 -9.24 1.64 -10.25
N HIS A 38 -8.59 1.66 -9.08
CA HIS A 38 -7.44 0.81 -8.80
C HIS A 38 -7.78 -0.68 -8.86
N PHE A 39 -8.97 -1.08 -8.42
CA PHE A 39 -9.41 -2.46 -8.44
C PHE A 39 -9.72 -2.94 -9.87
N SER A 40 -10.34 -2.09 -10.69
CA SER A 40 -10.54 -2.38 -12.12
C SER A 40 -9.20 -2.59 -12.84
N LEU A 41 -8.24 -1.68 -12.63
CA LEU A 41 -6.89 -1.82 -13.17
C LEU A 41 -6.18 -3.07 -12.65
N PHE A 42 -6.35 -3.40 -11.37
CA PHE A 42 -5.82 -4.62 -10.77
C PHE A 42 -6.36 -5.88 -11.46
N LYS A 43 -7.68 -5.94 -11.69
CA LYS A 43 -8.31 -7.06 -12.40
C LYS A 43 -7.73 -7.25 -13.79
N THR A 44 -7.63 -6.18 -14.57
CA THR A 44 -7.07 -6.23 -15.93
C THR A 44 -5.58 -6.56 -15.92
N LYS A 45 -4.79 -5.94 -15.04
CA LYS A 45 -3.34 -6.12 -14.98
C LYS A 45 -2.92 -7.54 -14.58
N PHE A 46 -3.70 -8.19 -13.72
CA PHE A 46 -3.37 -9.51 -13.17
C PHE A 46 -4.33 -10.62 -13.61
N GLY A 47 -5.23 -10.33 -14.56
CA GLY A 47 -6.18 -11.29 -15.12
C GLY A 47 -7.13 -11.89 -14.07
N LYS A 48 -7.59 -11.09 -13.10
CA LYS A 48 -8.46 -11.56 -12.02
C LYS A 48 -9.93 -11.52 -12.45
N SER A 49 -10.60 -12.64 -12.29
CA SER A 49 -12.05 -12.77 -12.38
C SER A 49 -12.58 -13.40 -11.10
N TYR A 50 -13.80 -13.03 -10.71
CA TYR A 50 -14.50 -13.56 -9.53
C TYR A 50 -15.82 -14.17 -9.99
N ALA A 51 -16.25 -15.24 -9.34
CA ALA A 51 -17.37 -16.04 -9.81
C ALA A 51 -18.73 -15.42 -9.46
N SER A 52 -18.81 -14.67 -8.37
CA SER A 52 -20.04 -14.04 -7.89
C SER A 52 -19.83 -12.59 -7.45
N GLN A 53 -20.94 -11.86 -7.30
CA GLN A 53 -20.90 -10.48 -6.80
C GLN A 53 -20.43 -10.43 -5.34
N GLU A 54 -20.84 -11.39 -4.53
CA GLU A 54 -20.44 -11.51 -3.13
C GLU A 54 -18.92 -11.74 -3.02
N GLU A 55 -18.35 -12.57 -3.89
CA GLU A 55 -16.91 -12.77 -3.96
C GLU A 55 -16.19 -11.49 -4.41
N HIS A 56 -16.74 -10.81 -5.43
CA HIS A 56 -16.21 -9.53 -5.89
C HIS A 56 -16.14 -8.51 -4.75
N ASP A 57 -17.23 -8.33 -4.00
CA ASP A 57 -17.34 -7.35 -2.93
C ASP A 57 -16.41 -7.70 -1.77
N TYR A 58 -16.35 -8.98 -1.39
CA TYR A 58 -15.39 -9.46 -0.40
C TYR A 58 -13.93 -9.18 -0.81
N ARG A 59 -13.57 -9.51 -2.06
CA ARG A 59 -12.22 -9.29 -2.60
C ARG A 59 -11.88 -7.80 -2.70
N PHE A 60 -12.88 -6.96 -3.00
CA PHE A 60 -12.73 -5.52 -3.02
C PHE A 60 -12.46 -4.95 -1.62
N GLU A 61 -13.15 -5.42 -0.58
CA GLU A 61 -12.85 -5.02 0.80
C GLU A 61 -11.43 -5.39 1.23
N VAL A 62 -11.01 -6.62 0.92
CA VAL A 62 -9.64 -7.07 1.18
C VAL A 62 -8.62 -6.21 0.43
N PHE A 63 -8.91 -5.88 -0.83
CA PHE A 63 -8.08 -5.00 -1.64
C PHE A 63 -7.91 -3.61 -1.03
N LYS A 64 -8.99 -2.98 -0.57
CA LYS A 64 -8.95 -1.69 0.12
C LYS A 64 -8.09 -1.75 1.38
N ALA A 65 -8.28 -2.79 2.20
CA ALA A 65 -7.49 -2.98 3.41
C ALA A 65 -5.99 -3.15 3.11
N ASN A 66 -5.65 -3.93 2.08
CA ASN A 66 -4.27 -4.15 1.67
C ASN A 66 -3.63 -2.90 1.05
N LEU A 67 -4.39 -2.08 0.31
CA LEU A 67 -3.89 -0.82 -0.23
C LEU A 67 -3.52 0.17 0.88
N ARG A 68 -4.38 0.30 1.90
CA ARG A 68 -4.08 1.10 3.11
C ARG A 68 -2.83 0.60 3.82
N ARG A 69 -2.69 -0.73 3.95
CA ARG A 69 -1.50 -1.37 4.53
C ARG A 69 -0.24 -1.08 3.73
N ALA A 70 -0.28 -1.21 2.40
CA ALA A 70 0.84 -0.92 1.52
C ALA A 70 1.28 0.55 1.65
N ARG A 71 0.34 1.51 1.61
CA ARG A 71 0.64 2.93 1.81
C ARG A 71 1.27 3.22 3.17
N ARG A 72 0.81 2.55 4.23
CA ARG A 72 1.41 2.69 5.56
C ARG A 72 2.84 2.15 5.58
N HIS A 73 3.07 0.98 4.98
CA HIS A 73 4.40 0.40 4.92
C HIS A 73 5.35 1.22 4.06
N GLN A 74 4.91 1.80 2.94
CA GLN A 74 5.72 2.73 2.13
C GLN A 74 6.29 3.89 2.93
N ARG A 75 5.52 4.40 3.90
CA ARG A 75 5.97 5.50 4.77
C ARG A 75 6.98 5.04 5.82
N LEU A 76 6.87 3.79 6.26
CA LEU A 76 7.73 3.21 7.30
C LEU A 76 9.03 2.65 6.72
N ASP A 77 8.97 2.11 5.50
CA ASP A 77 10.11 1.61 4.74
C ASP A 77 10.10 2.27 3.35
N PRO A 78 10.69 3.46 3.22
CA PRO A 78 10.80 4.15 1.94
C PRO A 78 11.73 3.44 0.94
N SER A 79 12.57 2.51 1.41
CA SER A 79 13.49 1.75 0.55
C SER A 79 12.78 0.62 -0.20
N ALA A 80 11.65 0.15 0.33
CA ALA A 80 10.80 -0.83 -0.31
C ALA A 80 9.69 -0.16 -1.14
N ASN A 81 9.47 -0.68 -2.35
CA ASN A 81 8.35 -0.26 -3.20
C ASN A 81 7.09 -1.04 -2.80
N HIS A 82 6.24 -0.42 -1.98
CA HIS A 82 4.94 -0.95 -1.58
C HIS A 82 3.83 -0.41 -2.50
N GLY A 83 3.20 -1.32 -3.24
CA GLY A 83 2.11 -0.99 -4.16
C GLY A 83 1.15 -2.16 -4.37
N VAL A 84 0.30 -2.05 -5.39
CA VAL A 84 -0.63 -3.11 -5.77
C VAL A 84 0.14 -4.29 -6.37
N THR A 85 0.02 -5.45 -5.73
CA THR A 85 0.60 -6.74 -6.15
C THR A 85 -0.49 -7.75 -6.54
N ARG A 86 -0.11 -8.88 -7.15
CA ARG A 86 -0.99 -10.03 -7.49
C ARG A 86 -1.78 -10.63 -6.31
N PHE A 87 -1.36 -10.32 -5.09
CA PHE A 87 -1.92 -10.85 -3.84
C PHE A 87 -2.71 -9.79 -3.06
N SER A 88 -2.96 -8.63 -3.67
CA SER A 88 -3.65 -7.51 -2.98
C SER A 88 -5.10 -7.85 -2.63
N ASP A 89 -5.68 -8.86 -3.27
CA ASP A 89 -7.02 -9.41 -3.02
C ASP A 89 -7.04 -10.53 -1.97
N LEU A 90 -5.88 -10.90 -1.41
CA LEU A 90 -5.75 -11.99 -0.45
C LEU A 90 -5.51 -11.49 0.97
N THR A 91 -6.16 -12.16 1.91
CA THR A 91 -5.84 -12.02 3.33
C THR A 91 -4.53 -12.74 3.65
N PRO A 92 -3.85 -12.38 4.76
CA PRO A 92 -2.66 -13.11 5.21
C PRO A 92 -2.93 -14.61 5.42
N ALA A 93 -4.13 -14.98 5.90
CA ALA A 93 -4.49 -16.38 6.10
C ALA A 93 -4.59 -17.14 4.77
N GLU A 94 -5.27 -16.57 3.78
CA GLU A 94 -5.38 -17.16 2.42
C GLU A 94 -4.00 -17.26 1.76
N PHE A 95 -3.19 -16.20 1.86
CA PHE A 95 -1.84 -16.20 1.32
C PHE A 95 -0.99 -17.32 1.94
N ARG A 96 -1.04 -17.46 3.28
CA ARG A 96 -0.33 -18.52 4.00
C ARG A 96 -0.79 -19.92 3.59
N ARG A 97 -2.09 -20.12 3.40
CA ARG A 97 -2.67 -21.43 3.05
C ARG A 97 -2.26 -21.86 1.64
N THR A 98 -2.28 -20.92 0.69
CA THR A 98 -2.10 -21.24 -0.73
C THR A 98 -0.64 -21.14 -1.19
N PHE A 99 0.16 -20.23 -0.63
CA PHE A 99 1.48 -19.89 -1.18
C PHE A 99 2.66 -20.26 -0.28
N LEU A 100 2.46 -20.47 1.02
CA LEU A 100 3.61 -20.71 1.92
C LEU A 100 3.98 -22.19 2.09
N GLY A 101 3.22 -23.15 1.56
CA GLY A 101 3.59 -24.59 1.51
C GLY A 101 3.94 -25.28 2.85
N LEU A 102 3.82 -24.57 3.98
CA LEU A 102 4.37 -24.97 5.28
C LEU A 102 3.45 -25.88 6.10
N TRP A 103 2.26 -26.23 5.59
CA TRP A 103 1.23 -26.93 6.38
C TRP A 103 1.21 -28.45 6.20
N SER A 104 2.04 -29.01 5.31
CA SER A 104 2.08 -30.46 5.07
C SER A 104 3.05 -31.21 6.01
N ARG A 105 3.82 -30.52 6.86
CA ARG A 105 4.88 -31.13 7.67
C ARG A 105 4.72 -31.03 9.19
N LEU A 106 3.58 -30.55 9.70
CA LEU A 106 3.33 -30.43 11.15
C LEU A 106 2.05 -31.13 11.59
N ARG A 107 1.69 -32.27 10.98
CA ARG A 107 0.80 -33.23 11.63
C ARG A 107 1.69 -34.17 12.46
N PRO A 108 1.74 -34.03 13.80
CA PRO A 108 2.33 -35.07 14.62
C PRO A 108 1.48 -36.35 14.44
N PRO A 109 2.11 -37.54 14.30
CA PRO A 109 1.36 -38.79 14.39
C PRO A 109 0.72 -38.89 15.78
N LEU A 110 -0.52 -39.39 15.82
CA LEU A 110 -1.25 -39.70 17.04
C LEU A 110 -0.52 -40.78 17.85
#